data_AF-A0A6B9YC21-F1
#
_entry.id   AF-A0A6B9YC21-F1
#
_cell.length_a   1.000
_cell.length_b   1.000
_cell.length_c   1.000
_cell.angle_alpha   90.00
_cell.angle_beta   90.00
_cell.angle_gamma   90.00
#
_symmetry.space_group_name_H-M   'P 1'
#
loop_
_entity.id
_entity.type
_entity.pdbx_description
1 polymer ?
#
loop_
_entity_poly.entity_id
_entity_poly.type
_entity_poly.pdbx_seq_one_letter_code
_entity_poly.pdbx_strand_id
1 'polypeptide(L)' 'MQPSVYHFLKSRPDLLHFVRMNPSWYRILTRNPERINVLEETSKTFYGQTFSQKAGKFSEQLNLLSMLLSMSEYMNTDG' A
#
# COMPACT_ATOMS: atom_id res chain seq x y z
N MET A 1 -3.98 23.57 -4.74
CA MET A 1 -2.80 22.86 -4.20
C MET A 1 -1.54 23.49 -4.79
N GLN A 2 -0.54 23.79 -3.96
CA GLN A 2 0.70 24.43 -4.42
C GLN A 2 1.49 23.47 -5.34
N PRO A 3 2.09 23.94 -6.46
CA PRO A 3 2.81 23.08 -7.40
C PRO A 3 3.95 22.28 -6.77
N SER A 4 4.68 22.88 -5.82
CA SER A 4 5.77 22.23 -5.06
C SER A 4 5.29 20.97 -4.32
N VAL A 5 4.16 21.06 -3.63
CA VAL A 5 3.55 19.93 -2.91
C VAL A 5 3.09 18.86 -3.89
N TYR A 6 2.53 19.26 -5.04
CA TYR A 6 2.14 18.31 -6.08
C TYR A 6 3.32 17.56 -6.68
N HIS A 7 4.44 18.25 -6.95
CA HIS A 7 5.68 17.61 -7.40
C HIS A 7 6.23 16.63 -6.35
N PHE A 8 6.16 16.98 -5.07
CA PHE A 8 6.55 16.08 -3.98
C PHE A 8 5.64 14.84 -3.88
N LEU A 9 4.32 15.00 -4.06
CA LEU A 9 3.44 13.84 -4.12
C LEU A 9 3.70 12.97 -5.35
N LYS A 10 4.07 13.58 -6.49
CA LYS A 10 4.43 12.82 -7.69
C LYS A 10 5.70 11.99 -7.51
N SER A 11 6.67 12.46 -6.74
CA SER A 11 7.88 11.67 -6.43
C SER A 11 7.64 10.56 -5.41
N ARG A 12 6.51 10.60 -4.68
CA ARG A 12 6.11 9.61 -3.67
C ARG A 12 4.72 9.01 -3.98
N PRO A 13 4.67 7.93 -4.79
CA PRO A 13 3.40 7.35 -5.26
C PRO A 13 2.53 6.78 -4.14
N ASP A 14 3.12 6.36 -3.03
CA ASP A 14 2.46 5.98 -1.78
C ASP A 14 1.64 7.14 -1.19
N LEU A 15 2.26 8.32 -1.04
CA LEU A 15 1.55 9.51 -0.56
C LEU A 15 0.47 9.95 -1.55
N LEU A 16 0.75 9.89 -2.85
CA LEU A 16 -0.23 10.21 -3.88
C LEU A 16 -1.45 9.30 -3.81
N HIS A 17 -1.25 8.00 -3.62
CA HIS A 17 -2.34 7.04 -3.46
C HIS A 17 -3.13 7.31 -2.18
N PHE A 18 -2.46 7.58 -1.05
CA PHE A 18 -3.12 7.94 0.20
C PHE A 18 -3.99 9.19 0.07
N VAL A 19 -3.50 10.24 -0.59
CA VAL A 19 -4.27 11.47 -0.84
C VAL A 19 -5.44 11.24 -1.80
N ARG A 20 -5.31 10.34 -2.79
CA ARG A 20 -6.43 9.93 -3.65
C ARG A 20 -7.52 9.20 -2.88
N MET A 21 -7.14 8.34 -1.94
CA MET A 21 -8.06 7.64 -1.05
C MET A 21 -8.73 8.60 -0.06
N ASN A 22 -8.06 9.68 0.31
CA ASN A 22 -8.52 10.64 1.31
C ASN A 22 -8.55 12.08 0.74
N PRO A 23 -9.59 12.44 -0.02
CA PRO A 23 -9.65 13.72 -0.73
C PRO A 23 -9.69 14.95 0.19
N SER A 24 -9.97 14.78 1.49
CA SER A 24 -9.84 15.83 2.51
C SER A 24 -8.42 16.41 2.55
N TRP A 25 -7.39 15.60 2.32
CA TRP A 25 -6.01 16.03 2.31
C TRP A 25 -5.70 17.02 1.18
N TYR A 26 -6.37 16.96 0.03
CA TYR A 26 -6.22 17.99 -1.00
C TYR A 26 -6.60 19.38 -0.48
N ARG A 27 -7.67 19.46 0.32
CA ARG A 27 -8.11 20.74 0.92
C ARG A 27 -7.13 21.20 2.00
N ILE A 28 -6.67 20.27 2.85
CA ILE A 28 -5.71 20.56 3.93
C ILE A 28 -4.39 21.06 3.33
N LEU A 29 -3.80 20.33 2.40
CA LEU A 29 -2.53 20.69 1.75
C LEU A 29 -2.64 21.92 0.84
N THR A 30 -3.84 22.26 0.39
CA THR A 30 -4.06 23.52 -0.36
C THR A 30 -4.04 24.73 0.56
N ARG A 31 -4.56 24.62 1.78
CA ARG A 31 -4.56 25.72 2.76
C ARG A 31 -3.26 25.80 3.54
N ASN A 32 -2.66 24.64 3.83
CA ASN A 32 -1.56 24.45 4.75
C ASN A 32 -0.55 23.47 4.13
N PRO A 33 0.28 23.92 3.18
CA PRO A 33 1.26 23.07 2.51
C PRO A 33 2.32 22.48 3.47
N GLU A 34 2.57 23.13 4.60
CA GLU A 34 3.50 22.67 5.65
C GLU A 34 3.05 21.39 6.37
N ARG A 35 1.76 21.03 6.27
CA ARG A 35 1.22 19.79 6.87
C ARG A 35 1.60 18.51 6.13
N ILE A 36 2.51 18.60 5.16
CA ILE A 36 3.01 17.44 4.42
C ILE A 36 3.72 16.41 5.31
N ASN A 37 4.35 16.86 6.39
CA ASN A 37 4.96 15.96 7.39
C ASN A 37 3.90 15.13 8.12
N VAL A 38 2.77 15.76 8.46
CA VAL A 38 1.62 15.09 9.09
C VAL A 38 0.98 14.11 8.12
N LEU A 39 0.88 14.47 6.83
CA LEU A 39 0.43 13.55 5.78
C LEU A 39 1.30 12.30 5.75
N GLU A 40 2.62 12.47 5.77
CA GLU A 40 3.57 11.36 5.71
C GLU A 40 3.42 10.43 6.92
N GLU A 41 3.36 10.97 8.14
CA GLU A 41 3.13 10.19 9.35
C GLU A 41 1.78 9.45 9.32
N THR A 42 0.71 10.14 8.92
CA THR A 42 -0.63 9.54 8.81
C THR A 42 -0.65 8.44 7.76
N SER A 43 0.05 8.63 6.63
CA SER A 43 0.16 7.61 5.59
C SER A 43 0.93 6.39 6.08
N LYS A 44 1.99 6.56 6.89
CA LYS A 44 2.75 5.45 7.49
C LYS A 44 1.88 4.64 8.43
N THR A 45 1.02 5.28 9.21
CA THR A 45 0.06 4.59 10.08
C THR A 45 -1.03 3.88 9.26
N PHE A 46 -1.57 4.54 8.24
CA PHE A 46 -2.59 3.96 7.33
C PHE A 46 -2.04 2.74 6.59
N TYR A 47 -0.85 2.86 5.99
CA TYR A 47 -0.18 1.76 5.34
C TYR A 47 0.37 0.75 6.33
N GLY A 48 0.81 1.12 7.53
CA GLY A 48 1.21 0.16 8.57
C GLY A 48 0.09 -0.83 8.90
N GLN A 49 -1.15 -0.35 8.97
CA GLN A 49 -2.33 -1.20 9.16
C GLN A 49 -2.77 -1.91 7.87
N THR A 50 -2.63 -1.27 6.70
CA THR A 50 -3.04 -1.83 5.40
C THR A 50 -2.03 -2.83 4.82
N PHE A 51 -0.74 -2.69 5.13
CA PHE A 51 0.34 -3.57 4.66
C PHE A 51 0.19 -4.95 5.30
N SER A 52 -0.26 -5.03 6.56
CA SER A 52 -0.66 -6.30 7.19
C SER A 52 -1.74 -7.02 6.39
N GLN A 53 -2.72 -6.31 5.82
CA GLN A 53 -3.76 -6.96 5.01
C GLN A 53 -3.21 -7.51 3.68
N LYS A 54 -2.29 -6.78 3.03
CA LYS A 54 -1.66 -7.26 1.78
C LYS A 54 -0.64 -8.38 2.03
N ALA A 55 0.14 -8.29 3.12
CA ALA A 55 1.01 -9.37 3.57
C ALA A 55 0.20 -10.62 3.93
N GLY A 56 -0.96 -10.47 4.58
CA GLY A 56 -1.88 -11.57 4.84
C GLY A 56 -2.37 -12.26 3.56
N LYS A 57 -2.82 -11.48 2.56
CA LYS A 57 -3.23 -12.04 1.25
C LYS A 57 -2.08 -12.73 0.50
N PHE A 58 -0.86 -12.21 0.63
CA PHE A 58 0.33 -12.86 0.07
C PHE A 58 0.63 -14.19 0.76
N SER A 59 0.54 -14.25 2.09
CA SER A 59 0.65 -15.50 2.86
C SER A 59 -0.45 -16.52 2.49
N GLU A 60 -1.68 -16.09 2.26
CA GLU A 60 -2.77 -16.95 1.79
C GLU A 60 -2.47 -17.55 0.41
N GLN A 61 -1.98 -16.73 -0.52
CA GLN A 61 -1.58 -17.19 -1.86
C GLN A 61 -0.41 -18.19 -1.80
N LEU A 62 0.59 -17.95 -0.94
CA LEU A 62 1.70 -18.87 -0.73
C LEU A 62 1.25 -20.20 -0.12
N ASN A 63 0.29 -20.20 0.82
CA ASN A 63 -0.26 -21.43 1.39
C ASN A 63 -0.99 -22.28 0.35
N LEU A 64 -1.77 -21.65 -0.53
CA LEU A 64 -2.43 -22.35 -1.64
C LEU A 64 -1.40 -22.90 -2.65
N LEU A 65 -0.36 -22.13 -2.97
CA LEU A 65 0.76 -22.57 -3.81
C LEU A 65 1.50 -23.77 -3.22
N SER A 66 1.82 -23.75 -1.92
CA SER A 66 2.44 -24.88 -1.22
C SER A 66 1.57 -26.13 -1.28
N MET A 67 0.25 -25.98 -1.09
CA MET A 67 -0.69 -27.10 -1.20
C MET A 67 -0.72 -27.69 -2.61
N LEU A 68 -0.69 -26.83 -3.65
CA LEU A 68 -0.64 -27.25 -5.06
C LEU A 68 0.67 -27.95 -5.40
N LEU A 69 1.81 -27.46 -4.92
CA LEU A 69 3.12 -28.08 -5.13
C LEU A 69 3.19 -29.46 -4.47
N SER A 70 2.74 -29.58 -3.20
CA SER A 70 2.67 -30.87 -2.53
C SER A 70 1.79 -31.87 -3.28
N MET A 71 0.62 -31.46 -3.75
CA MET A 71 -0.23 -32.33 -4.59
C MET A 71 0.47 -32.74 -5.89
N SER A 72 1.24 -31.84 -6.52
CA SER A 72 1.99 -32.17 -7.75
C SER A 72 3.10 -33.19 -7.52
N GLU A 73 3.76 -33.16 -6.36
CA GLU A 73 4.77 -34.16 -5.97
C GLU A 73 4.11 -35.53 -5.76
N TYR A 74 2.96 -35.57 -5.09
CA TYR A 74 2.17 -36.79 -4.91
C TYR A 74 1.63 -37.35 -6.23
N MET A 75 1.30 -36.50 -7.21
CA MET A 75 0.81 -36.97 -8.51
C MET A 75 1.92 -37.44 -9.46
N ASN A 76 3.14 -36.94 -9.30
CA ASN A 76 4.31 -37.36 -10.09
C ASN A 76 5.05 -38.57 -9.47
N THR A 77 4.76 -38.95 -8.22
CA THR A 77 5.42 -40.08 -7.54
C THR A 77 4.69 -41.43 -7.69
N ASP A 78 3.53 -41.46 -8.35
CA ASP A 78 2.72 -42.68 -8.63
C ASP A 78 2.75 -43.10 -10.12
N GLY A 79 3.77 -42.70 -10.89
CA GLY A 79 4.02 -43.14 -12.28
C GLY A 79 5.43 -43.70 -12.45
#